data_AF-A0A920KAS3-F1
#
_entry.id   AF-A0A920KAS3-F1
#
_cell.length_a   1.000
_cell.length_b   1.000
_cell.length_c   1.000
_cell.angle_alpha   90.00
_cell.angle_beta   90.00
_cell.angle_gamma   90.00
#
_symmetry.space_group_name_H-M   'P 1'
#
loop_
_entity.id
_entity.type
_entity.pdbx_description
1 polymer ?
#
loop_
_entity_poly.entity_id
_entity_poly.type
_entity_poly.pdbx_seq_one_letter_code
_entity_poly.pdbx_strand_id
1 'polypeptide(L)'
;MGEQIGLLSFVNKTFSETGEVKLNSPNWSDEPSVDFNLLSDKRDLDRLMDSIRRLAPLYSDPAMQSVTSNPFPAAYSDKVRQVGAITTKNKILTGIAANS
;
A
#
# COMPACT_ATOMS: atom_id res chain seq x y z
N MET A 1 6.99 7.07 5.59
CA MET A 1 7.98 6.49 6.54
C MET A 1 8.73 7.67 7.15
N GLY A 2 8.48 8.01 8.43
CA GLY A 2 9.38 8.91 9.17
C GLY A 2 10.64 8.16 9.61
N GLU A 3 11.24 8.52 10.75
CA GLU A 3 12.42 7.83 11.36
C GLU A 3 12.17 6.35 11.79
N GLN A 4 11.03 5.75 11.45
CA GLN A 4 10.70 4.36 11.79
C GLN A 4 11.03 3.43 10.63
N ILE A 5 11.99 2.54 10.84
CA ILE A 5 12.35 1.44 9.93
C ILE A 5 11.48 0.22 10.30
N GLY A 6 10.91 -0.45 9.29
CA GLY A 6 10.08 -1.64 9.48
C GLY A 6 10.38 -2.73 8.45
N LEU A 7 9.78 -3.92 8.64
CA LEU A 7 9.86 -5.02 7.69
C LEU A 7 8.88 -4.78 6.54
N LEU A 8 9.38 -4.79 5.31
CA LEU A 8 8.57 -4.65 4.10
C LEU A 8 8.49 -5.98 3.35
N SER A 9 7.28 -6.39 2.99
CA SER A 9 7.05 -7.54 2.12
C SER A 9 6.34 -7.13 0.84
N PHE A 10 6.72 -7.75 -0.27
CA PHE A 10 6.10 -7.56 -1.57
C PHE A 10 6.12 -8.87 -2.37
N VAL A 11 5.20 -8.99 -3.32
CA VAL A 11 5.14 -10.15 -4.23
C VAL A 11 5.94 -9.81 -5.49
N ASN A 12 7.13 -10.39 -5.64
CA ASN A 12 7.93 -10.22 -6.85
C ASN A 12 7.38 -11.11 -7.99
N LYS A 13 7.34 -10.60 -9.22
CA LYS A 13 6.75 -11.26 -10.41
C LYS A 13 5.33 -11.76 -10.09
N THR A 14 4.38 -10.85 -10.12
CA THR A 14 2.96 -11.17 -9.90
C THR A 14 2.43 -12.08 -10.99
N PHE A 15 1.51 -12.96 -10.63
CA PHE A 15 0.68 -13.73 -11.57
C PHE A 15 -0.52 -12.91 -12.09
N SER A 16 -0.84 -11.79 -11.43
CA SER A 16 -1.62 -10.70 -11.99
C SER A 16 -0.85 -10.10 -13.17
N GLU A 17 -1.08 -10.65 -14.36
CA GLU A 17 -0.38 -10.30 -15.60
C GLU A 17 -1.04 -9.17 -16.38
N THR A 18 -2.32 -8.89 -16.12
CA THR A 18 -3.11 -7.92 -16.89
C THR A 18 -3.25 -6.60 -16.15
N GLY A 19 -2.65 -5.53 -16.68
CA GLY A 19 -2.93 -4.15 -16.30
C GLY A 19 -3.61 -3.40 -17.43
N GLU A 20 -4.10 -2.19 -17.15
CA GLU A 20 -4.69 -1.31 -18.14
C GLU A 20 -4.21 0.14 -17.97
N VAL A 21 -4.05 0.84 -19.09
CA VAL A 21 -3.82 2.28 -19.12
C VAL A 21 -4.86 2.91 -20.04
N LYS A 22 -5.61 3.89 -19.55
CA LYS A 22 -6.58 4.65 -20.36
C LYS A 22 -6.17 6.11 -20.43
N LEU A 23 -6.14 6.64 -21.65
CA LEU A 23 -6.03 8.07 -21.85
C LEU A 23 -7.29 8.74 -21.32
N ASN A 24 -7.12 9.75 -20.47
CA ASN A 24 -8.22 10.52 -19.92
C ASN A 24 -8.66 11.65 -20.87
N SER A 25 -7.78 12.05 -21.79
CA SER A 25 -8.07 13.02 -22.85
C SER A 25 -7.11 12.82 -24.04
N PRO A 26 -7.35 13.49 -25.18
CA PRO A 26 -6.39 13.55 -26.28
C PRO A 26 -5.15 14.43 -26.02
N ASN A 27 -5.14 15.23 -24.94
CA ASN A 27 -4.04 16.11 -24.61
C ASN A 27 -2.91 15.32 -23.95
N TRP A 28 -1.72 15.38 -24.54
CA TRP A 28 -0.56 14.59 -24.09
C TRP A 28 -0.05 14.98 -22.70
N SER A 29 -0.36 16.19 -22.22
CA SER A 29 0.03 16.63 -20.88
C SER A 29 -0.87 16.09 -19.77
N ASP A 30 -2.02 15.50 -20.12
CA ASP A 30 -2.98 15.03 -19.15
C ASP A 30 -2.58 13.62 -18.68
N GLU A 31 -2.48 13.43 -17.36
CA GLU A 31 -2.08 12.15 -16.78
C GLU A 31 -3.12 11.05 -17.12
N PRO A 32 -2.70 9.88 -17.64
CA PRO A 32 -3.62 8.79 -17.94
C PRO A 32 -4.05 8.07 -16.66
N SER A 33 -5.17 7.36 -16.71
CA SER A 33 -5.54 6.44 -15.63
C SER A 33 -4.79 5.12 -15.80
N VAL A 34 -4.22 4.61 -14.71
CA VAL A 34 -3.45 3.36 -14.68
C VAL A 34 -4.08 2.43 -13.64
N ASP A 35 -4.41 1.22 -14.05
CA ASP A 35 -4.86 0.15 -13.18
C ASP A 35 -3.94 -1.07 -13.35
N PHE A 36 -3.22 -1.44 -12.31
CA PHE A 36 -2.31 -2.59 -12.34
C PHE A 36 -3.04 -3.93 -12.13
N ASN A 37 -4.31 -3.91 -11.71
CA ASN A 37 -5.07 -5.08 -11.27
C ASN A 37 -4.27 -6.01 -10.35
N LEU A 38 -3.48 -5.46 -9.42
CA LEU A 38 -2.71 -6.27 -8.48
C LEU A 38 -3.66 -7.12 -7.62
N LEU A 39 -3.23 -8.35 -7.34
CA LEU A 39 -4.01 -9.34 -6.58
C LEU A 39 -5.27 -9.85 -7.31
N SER A 40 -5.42 -9.56 -8.60
CA SER A 40 -6.44 -10.18 -9.46
C SER A 40 -6.25 -11.68 -9.62
N ASP A 41 -5.01 -12.17 -9.51
CA ASP A 41 -4.72 -13.60 -9.41
C ASP A 41 -4.59 -13.99 -7.93
N LYS A 42 -5.42 -14.96 -7.51
CA LYS A 42 -5.45 -15.45 -6.13
C LYS A 42 -4.08 -15.90 -5.63
N ARG A 43 -3.18 -16.40 -6.49
CA ARG A 43 -1.84 -16.85 -6.11
C ARG A 43 -1.00 -15.71 -5.54
N ASP A 44 -1.19 -14.49 -6.01
CA ASP A 44 -0.45 -13.34 -5.46
C ASP A 44 -0.94 -12.97 -4.06
N LEU A 45 -2.25 -13.02 -3.82
CA LEU A 45 -2.80 -12.84 -2.48
C LEU A 45 -2.33 -13.94 -1.52
N ASP A 46 -2.32 -15.19 -1.97
CA ASP A 46 -1.87 -16.33 -1.16
C ASP A 46 -0.39 -16.19 -0.79
N ARG A 47 0.46 -15.74 -1.73
CA ARG A 47 1.89 -15.45 -1.50
C ARG A 47 2.10 -14.28 -0.54
N LEU A 48 1.31 -13.22 -0.66
CA LEU A 48 1.35 -12.10 0.27
C LEU A 48 0.93 -12.53 1.69
N MET A 49 -0.11 -13.36 1.80
CA MET A 49 -0.54 -13.89 3.09
C MET A 49 0.50 -14.83 3.71
N ASP A 50 1.18 -15.66 2.90
CA ASP A 50 2.28 -16.51 3.37
C ASP A 50 3.43 -15.67 3.93
N SER A 51 3.79 -14.56 3.28
CA SER A 51 4.86 -13.69 3.78
C SER A 51 4.51 -13.07 5.14
N ILE A 52 3.27 -12.59 5.33
CA ILE A 52 2.82 -12.07 6.62
C ILE A 52 2.83 -13.15 7.71
N ARG A 53 2.38 -14.37 7.40
CA ARG A 53 2.41 -15.49 8.36
C ARG A 53 3.82 -15.88 8.78
N ARG A 54 4.81 -15.71 7.89
CA ARG A 54 6.23 -15.95 8.21
C ARG A 54 6.88 -14.80 8.97
N LEU A 55 6.47 -13.56 8.69
CA LEU A 55 7.03 -12.38 9.34
C LEU A 55 6.46 -12.15 10.74
N ALA A 56 5.17 -12.44 10.97
CA ALA A 56 4.51 -12.18 12.24
C ALA A 56 5.20 -12.85 13.45
N PRO A 57 5.64 -14.13 13.40
CA PRO A 57 6.36 -14.76 14.50
C PRO A 57 7.72 -14.13 14.79
N LEU A 58 8.36 -13.46 13.83
CA LEU A 58 9.67 -12.81 14.06
C LEU A 58 9.57 -11.71 15.12
N TYR A 59 8.43 -11.05 15.28
CA TYR A 59 8.24 -10.06 16.34
C TYR A 59 8.24 -10.65 17.76
N SER A 60 8.12 -11.97 17.89
CA SER A 60 8.26 -12.69 19.16
C SER A 60 9.69 -13.14 19.45
N ASP A 61 10.62 -12.99 18.50
CA ASP A 61 12.03 -13.36 18.70
C ASP A 61 12.71 -12.34 19.65
N PRO A 62 13.44 -12.79 20.69
CA PRO A 62 14.13 -11.89 21.62
C PRO A 62 15.09 -10.90 20.94
N ALA A 63 15.76 -11.31 19.87
CA ALA A 63 16.64 -10.43 19.11
C ALA A 63 15.84 -9.31 18.42
N MET A 64 14.67 -9.63 17.88
CA MET A 64 13.77 -8.64 17.28
C MET A 64 13.14 -7.73 18.34
N GLN A 65 12.76 -8.25 19.50
CA GLN A 65 12.23 -7.43 20.61
C GLN A 65 13.27 -6.45 21.15
N SER A 66 14.56 -6.79 21.10
CA SER A 66 15.64 -5.89 21.57
C SER A 66 15.82 -4.62 20.72
N VAL A 67 15.29 -4.63 19.49
CA VAL A 67 15.46 -3.54 18.50
C VAL A 67 14.13 -2.96 18.01
N THR A 68 12.99 -3.41 18.55
CA THR A 68 11.65 -2.94 18.17
C THR A 68 10.90 -2.40 19.39
N SER A 69 10.01 -1.43 19.20
CA SER A 69 9.24 -0.82 20.28
C SER A 69 7.77 -1.22 20.24
N ASN A 70 7.02 -0.70 19.26
CA ASN A 70 5.59 -0.96 19.10
C ASN A 70 5.29 -1.40 17.65
N PRO A 71 5.37 -2.70 17.33
CA PRO A 71 5.09 -3.18 15.98
C PRO A 71 3.59 -3.04 15.67
N PHE A 72 3.26 -2.39 14.55
CA PHE A 72 1.90 -2.30 14.04
C PHE A 72 1.87 -2.66 12.54
N PRO A 73 0.82 -3.34 12.05
CA PRO A 73 0.71 -3.62 10.62
C PRO A 73 0.45 -2.32 9.87
N ALA A 74 1.28 -2.02 8.87
CA ALA A 74 1.08 -0.93 7.93
C ALA A 74 0.96 -1.49 6.50
N ALA A 75 -0.08 -1.08 5.78
CA ALA A 75 -0.29 -1.47 4.39
C ALA A 75 -0.16 -0.24 3.47
N TYR A 76 0.75 -0.30 2.50
CA TYR A 76 0.82 0.64 1.38
C TYR A 76 0.15 -0.01 0.16
N SER A 77 -1.18 0.06 0.08
CA SER A 77 -1.91 -0.42 -1.11
C SER A 77 -2.24 0.73 -2.06
N ASP A 78 -2.47 0.43 -3.34
CA ASP A 78 -2.93 1.44 -4.31
C ASP A 78 -4.28 2.04 -3.91
N LYS A 79 -5.12 1.27 -3.20
CA LYS A 79 -6.35 1.78 -2.58
C LYS A 79 -6.04 2.81 -1.48
N VAL A 80 -5.00 2.61 -0.67
CA VAL A 80 -4.51 3.60 0.29
C VAL A 80 -3.84 4.79 -0.41
N ARG A 81 -3.17 4.60 -1.57
CA ARG A 81 -2.66 5.71 -2.39
C ARG A 81 -3.77 6.51 -3.07
N GLN A 82 -4.84 5.88 -3.55
CA GLN A 82 -6.01 6.56 -4.13
C GLN A 82 -6.83 7.29 -3.07
N VAL A 83 -6.97 6.73 -1.86
CA VAL A 83 -7.64 7.41 -0.74
C VAL A 83 -6.73 8.50 -0.14
N GLY A 84 -5.41 8.29 -0.15
CA GLY A 84 -4.39 9.25 0.24
C GLY A 84 -4.07 10.31 -0.81
N ALA A 85 -4.55 10.14 -2.05
CA ALA A 85 -4.59 11.21 -3.03
C ALA A 85 -5.63 12.21 -2.51
N ILE A 86 -5.11 13.26 -1.85
CA ILE A 86 -5.88 14.38 -1.33
C ILE A 86 -6.61 15.01 -2.51
N THR A 87 -7.83 14.57 -2.79
CA THR A 87 -8.75 15.32 -3.61
C THR A 87 -9.10 16.59 -2.86
N THR A 88 -9.28 17.71 -3.58
CA THR A 88 -9.58 19.03 -3.00
C THR A 88 -10.74 18.98 -1.99
N LYS A 89 -11.68 18.05 -2.17
CA LYS A 89 -12.77 17.75 -1.22
C LYS A 89 -12.29 17.19 0.13
N ASN A 90 -11.35 16.24 0.15
CA ASN A 90 -10.78 15.71 1.40
C ASN A 90 -9.98 16.78 2.15
N LYS A 91 -9.28 17.69 1.45
CA LYS A 91 -8.55 18.81 2.06
C LYS A 91 -9.48 19.79 2.81
N ILE A 92 -10.67 20.05 2.27
CA ILE A 92 -11.68 20.90 2.90
C ILE A 92 -12.31 20.20 4.11
N LEU A 93 -12.66 18.91 3.98
CA LEU A 93 -13.23 18.13 5.08
C LEU A 93 -12.25 17.97 6.25
N THR A 94 -10.96 17.73 6.00
CA THR A 94 -9.93 17.72 7.05
C THR A 94 -9.71 19.10 7.66
N GLY A 95 -9.79 20.18 6.87
CA GLY A 95 -9.70 21.54 7.39
C GLY A 95 -10.87 21.94 8.30
N ILE A 96 -12.07 21.42 8.04
CA ILE A 96 -13.25 21.63 8.90
C ILE A 96 -13.14 20.79 10.18
N ALA A 97 -12.74 19.53 10.08
CA ALA A 97 -12.60 18.63 11.24
C ALA A 97 -11.42 19.00 12.16
N ALA A 98 -10.41 19.73 11.67
CA ALA A 98 -9.30 20.23 12.49
C ALA A 98 -9.63 21.53 13.24
N ASN A 99 -10.74 22.20 12.89
CA ASN A 99 -11.20 23.45 13.48
C ASN A 99 -12.57 23.32 14.20
N SER A 100 -13.02 22.09 14.48
CA SER A 100 -14.20 21.79 15.28
C SER A 100 -13.83 21.15 16.60
#